data_AF-A0AA96CA90-F1
#
_entry.id   AF-A0AA96CA90-F1
#
_cell.length_a   1.000
_cell.length_b   1.000
_cell.length_c   1.000
_cell.angle_alpha   90.00
_cell.angle_beta   90.00
_cell.angle_gamma   90.00
#
_symmetry.space_group_name_H-M   'P 1'
#
loop_
_entity.id
_entity.type
_entity.pdbx_description
1 polymer ?
#
loop_
_entity_poly.entity_id
_entity_poly.type
_entity_poly.pdbx_seq_one_letter_code
_entity_poly.pdbx_strand_id
1 'polypeptide(L)'
;MTVSAMRAPAAAEDDGPDIAAQPHLSTDYLNRYGEALMLIEMAPMDLGILDDLKDWRVVGYRGHFEASQLRCAASALSAYEALDPARRHAFEELCRTMNRLIATVTALLGDLRDEREAPVVVEVASEALRSLIGRATRFINANGQVDLGGIDTRSLQSEIDALFSR
;
A
#
# COMPACT_ATOMS: atom_id res chain seq x y z
N MET A 1 23.54 0.96 65.18
CA MET A 1 24.89 1.22 64.64
C MET A 1 24.99 0.55 63.26
N THR A 2 25.26 1.40 62.26
CA THR A 2 25.82 1.14 60.92
C THR A 2 25.15 0.11 59.99
N VAL A 3 24.32 0.66 59.11
CA VAL A 3 23.98 0.13 57.78
C VAL A 3 25.18 0.35 56.87
N SER A 4 25.57 -0.66 56.09
CA SER A 4 26.39 -0.48 54.88
C SER A 4 25.99 -1.54 53.85
N ALA A 5 25.05 -1.18 52.96
CA ALA A 5 24.70 -1.98 51.80
C ALA A 5 25.43 -1.38 50.58
N MET A 6 26.32 -2.17 50.00
CA MET A 6 27.11 -1.84 48.84
C MET A 6 26.18 -1.64 47.62
N ARG A 7 26.36 -0.48 46.97
CA ARG A 7 25.63 0.01 45.80
C ARG A 7 25.82 -0.93 44.60
N ALA A 8 24.72 -1.39 43.99
CA ALA A 8 24.73 -2.02 42.68
C ALA A 8 25.15 -1.01 41.60
N PRO A 9 25.87 -1.41 40.54
CA PRO A 9 26.18 -0.51 39.44
C PRO A 9 24.88 -0.19 38.68
N ALA A 10 24.67 1.11 38.45
CA ALA A 10 23.62 1.62 37.60
C ALA A 10 23.73 0.98 36.21
N ALA A 11 22.62 0.45 35.72
CA ALA A 11 22.45 0.18 34.30
C ALA A 11 22.74 1.48 33.56
N ALA A 12 23.72 1.46 32.66
CA ALA A 12 23.93 2.53 31.72
C ALA A 12 22.66 2.64 30.87
N GLU A 13 21.84 3.65 31.17
CA GLU A 13 20.90 4.20 30.21
C GLU A 13 21.75 4.72 29.05
N ASP A 14 21.79 3.93 27.97
CA ASP A 14 22.35 4.34 26.69
C ASP A 14 21.37 5.34 26.05
N ASP A 15 21.33 6.55 26.61
CA ASP A 15 20.64 7.71 26.04
C ASP A 15 21.63 8.46 25.15
N GLY A 16 22.15 7.74 24.15
CA GLY A 16 22.90 8.32 23.05
C GLY A 16 21.94 9.05 22.11
N PRO A 17 22.26 10.26 21.63
CA PRO A 17 21.45 10.90 20.60
C PRO A 17 21.40 9.97 19.39
N ASP A 18 20.20 9.49 19.04
CA ASP A 18 19.93 8.72 17.84
C ASP A 18 20.63 9.42 16.68
N ILE A 19 21.67 8.78 16.13
CA ILE A 19 22.48 9.32 15.04
C ILE A 19 21.57 9.35 13.82
N ALA A 20 20.77 10.42 13.72
CA ALA A 20 19.72 10.72 12.77
C ALA A 20 19.53 9.60 11.72
N ALA A 21 18.90 8.50 12.13
CA ALA A 21 18.55 7.45 11.18
C ALA A 21 17.70 8.11 10.09
N GLN A 22 18.13 7.99 8.84
CA GLN A 22 17.43 8.64 7.74
C GLN A 22 15.96 8.20 7.76
N PRO A 23 14.99 9.11 7.59
CA PRO A 23 13.60 8.73 7.49
C PRO A 23 13.40 7.73 6.35
N HIS A 24 12.61 6.68 6.62
CA HIS A 24 12.28 5.65 5.64
C HIS A 24 10.78 5.58 5.38
N LEU A 25 10.41 5.42 4.10
CA LEU A 25 9.08 4.99 3.68
C LEU A 25 8.75 3.61 4.28
N SER A 26 7.46 3.32 4.44
CA SER A 26 6.98 2.07 5.03
C SER A 26 5.96 1.39 4.13
N THR A 27 6.13 0.07 3.97
CA THR A 27 5.22 -0.78 3.19
C THR A 27 3.91 -1.07 3.90
N ASP A 28 3.75 -0.67 5.17
CA ASP A 28 2.51 -0.90 5.92
C ASP A 28 1.27 -0.34 5.19
N TYR A 29 1.42 0.79 4.50
CA TYR A 29 0.39 1.35 3.63
C TYR A 29 -0.14 0.36 2.58
N LEU A 30 0.72 -0.52 2.06
CA LEU A 30 0.35 -1.50 1.04
C LEU A 30 -0.53 -2.63 1.57
N ASN A 31 -0.64 -2.79 2.89
CA ASN A 31 -1.54 -3.77 3.50
C ASN A 31 -3.00 -3.53 3.09
N ARG A 32 -3.40 -2.26 2.86
CA ARG A 32 -4.75 -1.91 2.37
C ARG A 32 -5.04 -2.47 0.99
N TYR A 33 -4.03 -2.52 0.11
CA TYR A 33 -4.15 -3.11 -1.22
C TYR A 33 -4.09 -4.63 -1.17
N GLY A 34 -3.33 -5.19 -0.23
CA GLY A 34 -3.35 -6.63 0.05
C GLY A 34 -4.72 -7.11 0.54
N GLU A 35 -5.39 -6.33 1.38
CA GLU A 35 -6.77 -6.58 1.82
C GLU A 35 -7.75 -6.54 0.65
N ALA A 36 -7.71 -5.50 -0.19
CA ALA A 36 -8.55 -5.43 -1.38
C ALA A 36 -8.31 -6.60 -2.36
N LEU A 37 -7.04 -6.99 -2.54
CA LEU A 37 -6.67 -8.15 -3.34
C LEU A 37 -7.29 -9.44 -2.79
N MET A 38 -7.19 -9.66 -1.48
CA MET A 38 -7.80 -10.81 -0.83
C MET A 38 -9.32 -10.84 -1.03
N LEU A 39 -10.01 -9.70 -0.87
CA LEU A 39 -11.45 -9.61 -1.10
C LEU A 39 -11.81 -9.94 -2.56
N ILE A 40 -11.05 -9.42 -3.53
CA ILE A 40 -11.24 -9.72 -4.96
C ILE A 40 -11.08 -11.23 -5.22
N GLU A 41 -10.03 -11.85 -4.66
CA GLU A 41 -9.74 -13.28 -4.85
C GLU A 41 -10.83 -14.20 -4.26
N MET A 42 -11.53 -13.74 -3.23
CA MET A 42 -12.58 -14.51 -2.57
C MET A 42 -13.97 -14.35 -3.23
N ALA A 43 -14.16 -13.32 -4.07
CA ALA A 43 -15.45 -13.02 -4.70
C ALA A 43 -16.09 -14.20 -5.48
N PRO A 44 -15.33 -15.08 -6.19
CA PRO A 44 -15.95 -16.22 -6.90
C PRO A 44 -16.50 -17.30 -5.95
N MET A 45 -16.07 -17.31 -4.68
CA MET A 45 -16.52 -18.26 -3.67
C MET A 45 -17.75 -17.75 -2.91
N ASP A 46 -17.79 -16.44 -2.66
CA ASP A 46 -18.88 -15.77 -1.96
C ASP A 46 -19.05 -14.34 -2.50
N LEU A 47 -20.13 -14.10 -3.24
CA LEU A 47 -20.45 -12.78 -3.77
C LEU A 47 -20.88 -11.78 -2.69
N GLY A 48 -21.18 -12.23 -1.47
CA GLY A 48 -21.43 -11.35 -0.31
C GLY A 48 -20.22 -10.47 0.05
N ILE A 49 -19.00 -10.93 -0.30
CA ILE A 49 -17.75 -10.17 -0.14
C ILE A 49 -17.73 -8.90 -1.01
N LEU A 50 -18.57 -8.81 -2.05
CA LEU A 50 -18.65 -7.59 -2.85
C LEU A 50 -19.14 -6.40 -2.05
N ASP A 51 -19.92 -6.59 -0.99
CA ASP A 51 -20.36 -5.47 -0.15
C ASP A 51 -19.18 -4.91 0.68
N ASP A 52 -18.32 -5.77 1.21
CA ASP A 52 -17.06 -5.36 1.85
C ASP A 52 -16.13 -4.63 0.86
N LEU A 53 -16.05 -5.12 -0.38
CA LEU A 53 -15.24 -4.50 -1.42
C LEU A 53 -15.81 -3.14 -1.87
N LYS A 54 -17.14 -2.96 -1.90
CA LYS A 54 -17.79 -1.66 -2.14
C LYS A 54 -17.56 -0.67 -1.00
N ASP A 55 -17.47 -1.16 0.24
CA ASP A 55 -17.18 -0.36 1.43
C ASP A 55 -15.69 -0.02 1.57
N TRP A 56 -14.81 -0.68 0.82
CA TRP A 56 -13.38 -0.38 0.80
C TRP A 56 -13.12 1.06 0.35
N ARG A 57 -12.37 1.80 1.17
CA ARG A 57 -12.11 3.23 0.94
C ARG A 57 -10.72 3.52 0.44
N VAL A 58 -10.65 4.42 -0.54
CA VAL A 58 -9.40 5.04 -0.97
C VAL A 58 -8.84 5.92 0.15
N VAL A 59 -7.59 5.67 0.52
CA VAL A 59 -6.81 6.47 1.45
C VAL A 59 -5.43 6.68 0.82
N GLY A 60 -4.92 7.92 0.81
CA GLY A 60 -3.57 8.20 0.32
C GLY A 60 -2.49 7.87 1.35
N TYR A 61 -1.24 7.71 0.91
CA TYR A 61 -0.10 7.37 1.77
C TYR A 61 0.03 8.28 2.99
N ARG A 62 -0.04 9.61 2.78
CA ARG A 62 -0.03 10.59 3.87
C ARG A 62 -1.16 10.37 4.87
N GLY A 63 -2.40 10.27 4.37
CA GLY A 63 -3.58 10.09 5.23
C GLY A 63 -3.55 8.79 6.03
N HIS A 64 -2.99 7.71 5.45
CA HIS A 64 -2.78 6.45 6.16
C HIS A 64 -1.90 6.63 7.39
N PHE A 65 -0.73 7.26 7.23
CA PHE A 65 0.20 7.43 8.35
C PHE A 65 -0.23 8.52 9.33
N GLU A 66 -0.87 9.60 8.87
CA GLU A 66 -1.45 10.64 9.74
C GLU A 66 -2.53 10.07 10.69
N ALA A 67 -3.29 9.07 10.23
CA ALA A 67 -4.32 8.40 11.03
C ALA A 67 -3.81 7.18 11.82
N SER A 68 -2.58 6.72 11.58
CA SER A 68 -2.04 5.48 12.17
C SER A 68 -1.37 5.71 13.53
N GLN A 69 -1.43 4.70 14.41
CA GLN A 69 -0.69 4.66 15.68
C GLN A 69 0.66 3.93 15.57
N LEU A 70 1.16 3.76 14.35
CA LEU A 70 2.40 3.01 14.10
C LEU A 70 3.61 3.81 14.56
N ARG A 71 4.55 3.13 15.21
CA ARG A 71 5.82 3.76 15.62
C ARG A 71 6.61 4.34 14.44
N CYS A 72 6.47 3.76 13.25
CA CYS A 72 7.12 4.23 12.04
C CYS A 72 6.41 5.40 11.36
N ALA A 73 5.22 5.83 11.81
CA ALA A 73 4.40 6.82 11.10
C ALA A 73 5.13 8.16 10.89
N ALA A 74 5.78 8.68 11.94
CA ALA A 74 6.54 9.93 11.86
C ALA A 74 7.71 9.83 10.86
N SER A 75 8.46 8.72 10.89
CA SER A 75 9.53 8.44 9.91
C SER A 75 8.98 8.34 8.49
N ALA A 76 7.89 7.61 8.29
CA ALA A 76 7.27 7.40 6.98
C ALA A 76 6.76 8.70 6.36
N LEU A 77 6.14 9.58 7.17
CA LEU A 77 5.69 10.90 6.74
C LEU A 77 6.87 11.81 6.38
N SER A 78 7.90 11.85 7.24
CA SER A 78 9.10 12.66 6.98
C SER A 78 9.82 12.22 5.70
N ALA A 79 9.97 10.91 5.48
CA ALA A 79 10.56 10.36 4.26
C ALA A 79 9.73 10.73 3.01
N TYR A 80 8.41 10.62 3.11
CA TYR A 80 7.49 10.95 2.03
C TYR A 80 7.47 12.45 1.70
N GLU A 81 7.61 13.32 2.69
CA GLU A 81 7.75 14.77 2.51
C GLU A 81 9.07 15.16 1.87
N ALA A 82 10.13 14.40 2.13
CA ALA A 82 11.47 14.62 1.58
C ALA A 82 11.63 14.07 0.14
N LEU A 83 10.64 13.35 -0.40
CA LEU A 83 10.71 12.84 -1.78
C LEU A 83 10.81 13.98 -2.79
N ASP A 84 11.58 13.73 -3.86
CA ASP A 84 11.52 14.55 -5.06
C ASP A 84 10.06 14.66 -5.56
N PRO A 85 9.55 15.87 -5.86
CA PRO A 85 8.16 16.06 -6.23
C PRO A 85 7.69 15.22 -7.42
N ALA A 86 8.55 15.00 -8.43
CA ALA A 86 8.19 14.19 -9.58
C ALA A 86 8.06 12.71 -9.20
N ARG A 87 8.94 12.20 -8.34
CA ARG A 87 8.87 10.83 -7.83
C ARG A 87 7.67 10.60 -6.91
N ARG A 88 7.39 11.57 -6.03
CA ARG A 88 6.19 11.55 -5.19
C ARG A 88 4.92 11.51 -6.06
N HIS A 89 4.85 12.36 -7.08
CA HIS A 89 3.73 12.36 -8.02
C HIS A 89 3.58 11.03 -8.75
N ALA A 90 4.67 10.43 -9.24
CA ALA A 90 4.64 9.12 -9.90
C ALA A 90 4.13 8.00 -8.97
N PHE A 91 4.51 8.03 -7.70
CA PHE A 91 3.98 7.10 -6.70
C PHE A 91 2.49 7.30 -6.42
N GLU A 92 2.04 8.56 -6.33
CA GLU A 92 0.63 8.89 -6.16
C GLU A 92 -0.22 8.49 -7.39
N GLU A 93 0.33 8.61 -8.61
CA GLU A 93 -0.30 8.08 -9.83
C GLU A 93 -0.43 6.56 -9.75
N LEU A 94 0.64 5.84 -9.37
CA LEU A 94 0.59 4.38 -9.21
C LEU A 94 -0.49 3.95 -8.20
N CYS A 95 -0.63 4.67 -7.09
CA CYS A 95 -1.69 4.43 -6.11
C CYS A 95 -3.09 4.67 -6.72
N ARG A 96 -3.25 5.74 -7.49
CA ARG A 96 -4.51 6.04 -8.20
C ARG A 96 -4.87 4.97 -9.22
N THR A 97 -3.88 4.36 -9.88
CA THR A 97 -4.10 3.21 -10.78
C THR A 97 -4.64 2.00 -10.03
N MET A 98 -4.04 1.64 -8.90
CA MET A 98 -4.56 0.55 -8.06
C MET A 98 -5.98 0.83 -7.60
N ASN A 99 -6.26 2.06 -7.16
CA ASN A 99 -7.62 2.47 -6.75
C ASN A 99 -8.64 2.33 -7.88
N ARG A 100 -8.28 2.76 -9.11
CA ARG A 100 -9.15 2.62 -10.29
C ARG A 100 -9.38 1.16 -10.65
N LEU A 101 -8.33 0.34 -10.64
CA LEU A 101 -8.44 -1.09 -10.91
C LEU A 101 -9.41 -1.76 -9.91
N ILE A 102 -9.25 -1.50 -8.61
CA ILE A 102 -10.15 -2.04 -7.57
C ILE A 102 -11.59 -1.60 -7.83
N ALA A 103 -11.82 -0.31 -8.08
CA ALA A 103 -13.16 0.21 -8.36
C ALA A 103 -13.79 -0.42 -9.61
N THR A 104 -13.03 -0.54 -10.70
CA THR A 104 -13.49 -1.16 -11.95
C THR A 104 -13.87 -2.62 -11.74
N VAL A 105 -13.02 -3.39 -11.07
CA VAL A 105 -13.27 -4.82 -10.81
C VAL A 105 -14.48 -5.00 -9.90
N THR A 106 -14.63 -4.15 -8.88
CA THR A 106 -15.80 -4.15 -7.99
C THR A 106 -17.09 -3.93 -8.78
N ALA A 107 -17.09 -2.96 -9.69
CA ALA A 107 -18.25 -2.67 -10.54
C ALA A 107 -18.54 -3.83 -11.50
N LEU A 108 -17.52 -4.36 -12.17
CA LEU A 108 -17.68 -5.49 -13.10
C LEU A 108 -18.25 -6.71 -12.42
N LEU A 109 -17.72 -7.10 -11.25
CA LEU A 109 -18.23 -8.23 -10.48
C LEU A 109 -19.67 -8.01 -10.00
N GLY A 110 -20.04 -6.76 -9.67
CA GLY A 110 -21.41 -6.41 -9.29
C GLY A 110 -22.41 -6.44 -10.46
N ASP A 111 -21.94 -6.25 -11.70
CA ASP A 111 -22.78 -6.20 -12.91
C ASP A 111 -22.80 -7.53 -13.69
N LEU A 112 -22.10 -8.57 -13.21
CA LEU A 112 -22.08 -9.88 -13.87
C LEU A 112 -23.49 -10.48 -13.97
N ARG A 113 -23.84 -10.91 -15.18
CA ARG A 113 -25.10 -11.63 -15.46
C ARG A 113 -24.95 -13.14 -15.28
N ASP A 114 -23.72 -13.63 -15.36
CA ASP A 114 -23.36 -15.04 -15.22
C ASP A 114 -22.20 -15.16 -14.23
N GLU A 115 -22.45 -15.73 -13.05
CA GLU A 115 -21.45 -15.89 -12.00
C GLU A 115 -20.26 -16.76 -12.44
N ARG A 116 -20.42 -17.56 -13.51
CA ARG A 116 -19.34 -18.39 -14.09
C ARG A 116 -18.24 -17.54 -14.74
N GLU A 117 -18.51 -16.26 -15.02
CA GLU A 117 -17.52 -15.32 -15.57
C GLU A 117 -16.64 -14.70 -14.46
N ALA A 118 -17.07 -14.74 -13.19
CA ALA A 118 -16.36 -14.13 -12.07
C ALA A 118 -14.90 -14.62 -11.89
N PRO A 119 -14.59 -15.93 -12.00
CA PRO A 119 -13.22 -16.41 -11.85
C PRO A 119 -12.24 -15.79 -12.85
N VAL A 120 -12.66 -15.58 -14.10
CA VAL A 120 -11.81 -15.00 -15.15
C VAL A 120 -11.51 -13.53 -14.85
N VAL A 121 -12.54 -12.75 -14.49
CA VAL A 121 -12.38 -11.34 -14.09
C VAL A 121 -11.44 -11.22 -12.89
N VAL A 122 -11.64 -12.07 -11.88
CA VAL A 122 -10.82 -12.09 -10.65
C VAL A 122 -9.38 -12.47 -10.92
N GLU A 123 -9.11 -13.47 -11.76
CA GLU A 123 -7.74 -13.88 -12.10
C GLU A 123 -6.96 -12.72 -12.73
N VAL A 124 -7.53 -12.11 -13.76
CA VAL A 124 -6.93 -10.99 -14.50
C VAL A 124 -6.70 -9.78 -13.60
N ALA A 125 -7.72 -9.42 -12.81
CA ALA A 125 -7.65 -8.32 -11.85
C ALA A 125 -6.55 -8.54 -10.79
N SER A 126 -6.49 -9.76 -10.24
CA SER A 126 -5.56 -10.11 -9.17
C SER A 126 -4.12 -10.09 -9.66
N GLU A 127 -3.84 -10.58 -10.87
CA GLU A 127 -2.50 -10.50 -11.47
C GLU A 127 -2.06 -9.03 -11.68
N ALA A 128 -2.95 -8.21 -12.25
CA ALA A 128 -2.67 -6.79 -12.46
C ALA A 128 -2.41 -6.05 -11.13
N LEU A 129 -3.25 -6.28 -10.11
CA LEU A 129 -3.10 -5.64 -8.81
C LEU A 129 -1.81 -6.09 -8.10
N ARG A 130 -1.47 -7.38 -8.13
CA ARG A 130 -0.18 -7.89 -7.58
C ARG A 130 1.02 -7.25 -8.27
N SER A 131 0.97 -7.06 -9.58
CA SER A 131 2.03 -6.39 -10.34
C SER A 131 2.21 -4.94 -9.88
N LEU A 132 1.12 -4.18 -9.72
CA LEU A 132 1.14 -2.79 -9.24
C LEU A 132 1.64 -2.69 -7.79
N ILE A 133 1.17 -3.57 -6.90
CA ILE A 133 1.66 -3.67 -5.51
C ILE A 133 3.17 -3.95 -5.52
N GLY A 134 3.64 -4.88 -6.35
CA GLY A 134 5.06 -5.19 -6.48
C GLY A 134 5.91 -3.99 -6.91
N ARG A 135 5.40 -3.14 -7.82
CA ARG A 135 6.06 -1.88 -8.21
C ARG A 135 6.12 -0.91 -7.03
N ALA A 136 5.02 -0.74 -6.30
CA ALA A 136 4.95 0.13 -5.13
C ALA A 136 5.91 -0.34 -4.02
N THR A 137 5.97 -1.65 -3.75
CA THR A 137 6.90 -2.25 -2.79
C THR A 137 8.35 -1.96 -3.14
N ARG A 138 8.74 -2.10 -4.42
CA ARG A 138 10.11 -1.76 -4.86
C ARG A 138 10.42 -0.29 -4.66
N PHE A 139 9.48 0.61 -4.97
CA PHE A 139 9.65 2.04 -4.75
C PHE A 139 9.84 2.38 -3.27
N ILE A 140 8.98 1.84 -2.41
CA ILE A 140 9.04 2.06 -0.96
C ILE A 140 10.33 1.49 -0.36
N ASN A 141 10.71 0.25 -0.72
CA ASN A 141 11.92 -0.39 -0.22
C ASN A 141 13.21 0.30 -0.69
N ALA A 142 13.17 0.96 -1.85
CA ALA A 142 14.24 1.82 -2.32
C ALA A 142 14.16 3.25 -1.75
N ASN A 143 13.28 3.51 -0.77
CA ASN A 143 13.03 4.83 -0.18
C ASN A 143 12.78 5.92 -1.23
N GLY A 144 12.02 5.58 -2.27
CA GLY A 144 11.71 6.46 -3.40
C GLY A 144 12.90 6.81 -4.30
N GLN A 145 13.98 6.02 -4.26
CA GLN A 145 15.18 6.26 -5.09
C GLN A 145 15.14 5.61 -6.47
N VAL A 146 14.21 4.69 -6.71
CA VAL A 146 13.98 4.10 -8.03
C VAL A 146 12.95 4.91 -8.81
N ASP A 147 13.18 5.02 -10.12
CA ASP A 147 12.17 5.55 -11.02
C ASP A 147 11.05 4.52 -11.17
N LEU A 148 9.80 4.98 -11.03
CA LEU A 148 8.61 4.16 -11.32
C LEU A 148 8.33 4.05 -12.83
N GLY A 149 9.20 4.69 -13.64
CA GLY A 149 8.99 4.99 -15.04
C GLY A 149 7.99 6.13 -15.15
N GLY A 150 8.10 6.93 -16.22
CA GLY A 150 7.01 7.79 -16.65
C GLY A 150 5.79 6.91 -16.88
N ILE A 151 4.91 6.87 -15.88
CA ILE A 151 3.62 6.23 -15.97
C ILE A 151 2.85 7.07 -16.99
N ASP A 152 2.95 6.70 -18.27
CA ASP A 152 2.08 7.29 -19.27
C ASP A 152 0.68 6.85 -18.88
N THR A 153 -0.12 7.79 -18.39
CA THR A 153 -1.52 7.56 -17.99
C THR A 153 -2.29 6.91 -19.14
N ARG A 154 -1.84 7.11 -20.38
CA ARG A 154 -2.34 6.44 -21.58
C ARG A 154 -1.94 4.96 -21.68
N SER A 155 -0.71 4.60 -21.31
CA SER A 155 -0.28 3.21 -21.21
C SER A 155 -1.04 2.49 -20.11
N LEU A 156 -1.22 3.13 -18.95
CA LEU A 156 -1.99 2.55 -17.85
C LEU A 156 -3.47 2.35 -18.20
N GLN A 157 -4.08 3.35 -18.82
CA GLN A 157 -5.44 3.22 -19.29
C GLN A 157 -5.52 2.12 -20.34
N SER A 158 -4.54 2.02 -21.24
CA SER A 158 -4.48 0.93 -22.22
C SER A 158 -4.25 -0.44 -21.59
N GLU A 159 -3.51 -0.55 -20.49
CA GLU A 159 -3.29 -1.79 -19.75
C GLU A 159 -4.57 -2.22 -19.05
N ILE A 160 -5.24 -1.29 -18.35
CA ILE A 160 -6.56 -1.52 -17.74
C ILE A 160 -7.57 -1.90 -18.83
N ASP A 161 -7.68 -1.13 -19.91
CA ASP A 161 -8.61 -1.37 -21.00
C ASP A 161 -8.31 -2.70 -21.72
N ALA A 162 -7.04 -3.06 -21.93
CA ALA A 162 -6.63 -4.32 -22.54
C ALA A 162 -6.95 -5.53 -21.65
N LEU A 163 -6.88 -5.37 -20.32
CA LEU A 163 -7.30 -6.41 -19.37
C LEU A 163 -8.81 -6.65 -19.41
N PHE A 164 -9.62 -5.65 -19.76
CA PHE A 164 -11.09 -5.72 -19.77
C PHE A 164 -11.75 -5.76 -21.16
N SER A 165 -10.97 -5.78 -22.25
CA SER A 165 -11.47 -5.85 -23.64
C SER A 165 -11.36 -7.26 -24.25
N ARG A 166 -11.15 -8.31 -23.45
CA ARG A 166 -10.97 -9.70 -23.90
C ARG A 166 -12.17 -10.58 -23.61
#